data_AF-A0AAV5DG20-F1
#
_entry.id   AF-A0AAV5DG20-F1
#
_cell.length_a   1.000
_cell.length_b   1.000
_cell.length_c   1.000
_cell.angle_alpha   90.00
_cell.angle_beta   90.00
_cell.angle_gamma   90.00
#
_symmetry.space_group_name_H-M   'P 1'
#
loop_
_entity.id
_entity.type
_entity.pdbx_description
1 polymer ?
#
loop_
_entity_poly.entity_id
_entity_poly.type
_entity_poly.pdbx_seq_one_letter_code
_entity_poly.pdbx_strand_id
1 'polypeptide(L)'
;MLSHRGDSGCEGAFYTYDAFIVLRPDLPRDDRQYNYQQAGDALGLNLVDNPDMVSNDPVVAFKTAIWFWMTRQSPKPSCHDVMTNSWTPSADDRNKGGQGTDGAKDRVGYYKRYCDMLGAGYGDNMFCKNMKPYAG
;
A
#
# COMPACT_ATOMS: atom_id res chain seq x y z
N MET A 1 1.33 -17.56 6.88
CA MET A 1 0.94 -16.13 6.96
C MET A 1 -0.49 -15.90 6.52
N LEU A 2 -0.86 -16.17 5.26
CA LEU A 2 -2.22 -15.99 4.74
C LEU A 2 -3.05 -17.29 4.80
N SER A 3 -3.25 -17.85 6.00
CA SER A 3 -3.81 -19.20 6.18
C SER A 3 -5.29 -19.33 5.82
N HIS A 4 -6.09 -18.28 6.05
CA HIS A 4 -7.55 -18.30 5.86
C HIS A 4 -8.01 -17.63 4.56
N ARG A 5 -7.08 -17.25 3.67
CA ARG A 5 -7.42 -16.50 2.44
C ARG A 5 -8.30 -17.28 1.44
N GLY A 6 -8.38 -18.60 1.60
CA GLY A 6 -9.17 -19.50 0.75
C GLY A 6 -10.35 -20.13 1.46
N ASP A 7 -10.67 -19.66 2.68
CA ASP A 7 -11.78 -20.20 3.45
C ASP A 7 -13.12 -19.77 2.83
N SER A 8 -14.15 -20.61 2.99
CA SER A 8 -15.51 -20.30 2.57
C SER A 8 -16.02 -19.03 3.26
N GLY A 9 -16.40 -18.02 2.49
CA GLY A 9 -16.81 -16.70 3.01
C GLY A 9 -15.78 -15.60 2.79
N CYS A 10 -14.56 -15.94 2.35
CA CYS A 10 -13.68 -14.98 1.71
C CYS A 10 -14.00 -14.93 0.21
N GLU A 11 -14.24 -13.74 -0.34
CA GLU A 11 -14.16 -13.52 -1.79
C GLU A 11 -12.73 -13.91 -2.21
N GLY A 12 -12.59 -15.11 -2.79
CA GLY A 12 -11.37 -15.90 -2.67
C GLY A 12 -10.10 -15.19 -3.10
N ALA A 13 -9.03 -15.38 -2.30
CA ALA A 13 -7.59 -15.31 -2.61
C ALA A 13 -7.00 -14.22 -3.55
N PHE A 14 -7.77 -13.24 -4.00
CA PHE A 14 -7.41 -12.27 -5.03
C PHE A 14 -7.85 -10.86 -4.66
N TYR A 15 -6.98 -9.89 -4.92
CA TYR A 15 -7.25 -8.48 -4.68
C TYR A 15 -8.23 -7.96 -5.75
N THR A 16 -9.52 -7.93 -5.42
CA THR A 16 -10.56 -7.51 -6.36
C THR A 16 -10.51 -6.01 -6.68
N TYR A 17 -11.22 -5.58 -7.72
CA TYR A 17 -11.41 -4.18 -8.10
C TYR A 17 -12.12 -3.46 -6.96
N ASP A 18 -13.04 -4.17 -6.28
CA ASP A 18 -13.67 -3.74 -5.04
C ASP A 18 -12.67 -3.62 -3.89
N ALA A 19 -11.69 -4.52 -3.74
CA ALA A 19 -10.61 -4.36 -2.77
C ALA A 19 -9.78 -3.09 -3.03
N PHE A 20 -9.57 -2.72 -4.30
CA PHE A 20 -8.93 -1.45 -4.67
C PHE A 20 -9.84 -0.24 -4.43
N ILE A 21 -11.14 -0.34 -4.69
CA ILE A 21 -12.15 0.71 -4.40
C ILE A 21 -12.26 0.95 -2.89
N VAL A 22 -12.30 -0.12 -2.10
CA VAL A 22 -12.42 -0.07 -0.63
C VAL A 22 -11.14 0.44 0.01
N LEU A 23 -9.97 0.25 -0.62
CA LEU A 23 -8.71 0.77 -0.11
C LEU A 23 -8.71 2.30 -0.02
N ARG A 24 -9.46 3.01 -0.90
CA ARG A 24 -9.57 4.49 -0.91
C ARG A 24 -10.88 5.00 -1.57
N PRO A 25 -12.05 4.84 -0.94
CA PRO A 25 -13.31 5.41 -1.44
C PRO A 25 -13.35 6.95 -1.39
N ASP A 26 -12.38 7.56 -0.67
CA ASP A 26 -12.18 9.00 -0.49
C ASP A 26 -11.45 9.69 -1.66
N LEU A 27 -10.80 8.93 -2.55
CA LEU A 27 -10.10 9.52 -3.69
C LEU A 27 -11.11 9.93 -4.77
N PRO A 28 -11.05 11.16 -5.30
CA PRO A 28 -11.88 11.55 -6.43
C PRO A 28 -11.54 10.71 -7.68
N ARG A 29 -12.50 10.65 -8.62
CA ARG A 29 -12.48 9.69 -9.76
C ARG A 29 -11.29 9.90 -10.70
N ASP A 30 -10.79 11.12 -10.77
CA ASP A 30 -9.58 11.56 -11.47
C ASP A 30 -8.30 10.92 -10.89
N ASP A 31 -8.16 10.88 -9.56
CA ASP A 31 -7.02 10.26 -8.88
C ASP A 31 -6.99 8.74 -9.06
N ARG A 32 -8.16 8.10 -9.17
CA ARG A 32 -8.24 6.65 -9.48
C ARG A 32 -7.72 6.40 -10.89
N GLN A 33 -8.22 7.13 -11.88
CA GLN A 33 -7.76 6.98 -13.26
C GLN A 33 -6.26 7.27 -13.39
N TYR A 34 -5.74 8.25 -12.64
CA TYR A 34 -4.31 8.55 -12.58
C TYR A 34 -3.47 7.37 -12.08
N ASN A 35 -3.93 6.61 -11.08
CA ASN A 35 -3.19 5.43 -10.60
C ASN A 35 -3.23 4.26 -11.60
N TYR A 36 -4.39 4.00 -12.22
CA TYR A 36 -4.50 2.97 -13.27
C TYR A 36 -3.65 3.33 -14.48
N GLN A 37 -3.60 4.61 -14.87
CA GLN A 37 -2.74 5.09 -15.95
C GLN A 37 -1.26 4.85 -15.64
N GLN A 38 -0.75 5.35 -14.49
CA GLN A 38 0.67 5.22 -14.16
C GLN A 38 1.10 3.76 -13.97
N ALA A 39 0.26 2.94 -13.32
CA ALA A 39 0.53 1.52 -13.16
C ALA A 39 0.52 0.81 -14.53
N GLY A 40 -0.45 1.16 -15.38
CA GLY A 40 -0.58 0.62 -16.73
C GLY A 40 0.63 0.94 -17.59
N ASP A 41 1.06 2.20 -17.61
CA ASP A 41 2.24 2.66 -18.36
C ASP A 41 3.51 1.95 -17.88
N ALA A 42 3.70 1.82 -16.57
CA ALA A 42 4.87 1.15 -15.99
C ALA A 42 4.90 -0.36 -16.27
N LEU A 43 3.72 -1.00 -16.40
CA LEU A 43 3.58 -2.44 -16.58
C LEU A 43 3.34 -2.84 -18.05
N GLY A 44 3.15 -1.88 -18.96
CA GLY A 44 2.79 -2.13 -20.36
C GLY A 44 1.37 -2.70 -20.52
N LEU A 45 0.42 -2.28 -19.68
CA LEU A 45 -0.95 -2.76 -19.63
C LEU A 45 -1.94 -1.59 -19.81
N ASN A 46 -2.99 -1.76 -20.60
CA ASN A 46 -4.05 -0.75 -20.71
C ASN A 46 -5.05 -0.88 -19.55
N LEU A 47 -4.62 -0.49 -18.36
CA LEU A 47 -5.39 -0.60 -17.13
C LEU A 47 -6.50 0.47 -17.02
N VAL A 48 -6.41 1.59 -17.76
CA VAL A 48 -7.47 2.61 -17.76
C VAL A 48 -8.74 2.09 -18.44
N ASP A 49 -8.60 1.43 -19.58
CA ASP A 49 -9.74 0.85 -20.29
C ASP A 49 -10.10 -0.55 -19.79
N ASN A 50 -9.17 -1.24 -19.11
CA ASN A 50 -9.37 -2.61 -18.60
C ASN A 50 -9.04 -2.73 -17.10
N PRO A 51 -9.72 -1.96 -16.21
CA PRO A 51 -9.39 -1.94 -14.79
C PRO A 51 -9.63 -3.28 -14.08
N ASP A 52 -10.58 -4.08 -14.57
CA ASP A 52 -10.92 -5.41 -14.03
C ASP A 52 -9.76 -6.42 -14.16
N MET A 53 -8.73 -6.12 -14.96
CA MET A 53 -7.52 -6.94 -14.98
C MET A 53 -6.88 -7.02 -13.60
N VAL A 54 -6.95 -5.95 -12.79
CA VAL A 54 -6.42 -5.93 -11.44
C VAL A 54 -7.17 -6.89 -10.51
N SER A 55 -8.45 -7.16 -10.79
CA SER A 55 -9.29 -8.04 -9.98
C SER A 55 -9.32 -9.48 -10.43
N ASN A 56 -9.11 -9.70 -11.73
CA ASN A 56 -9.35 -10.99 -12.37
C ASN A 56 -8.05 -11.72 -12.73
N ASP A 57 -6.90 -11.03 -12.79
CA ASP A 57 -5.59 -11.63 -13.06
C ASP A 57 -4.67 -11.49 -11.82
N PRO A 58 -4.19 -12.60 -11.23
CA PRO A 58 -3.41 -12.55 -9.99
C PRO A 58 -2.06 -11.89 -10.21
N VAL A 59 -1.47 -12.15 -11.37
CA VAL A 59 -0.15 -11.65 -11.72
C VAL A 59 -0.24 -10.15 -11.90
N VAL A 60 -1.31 -9.65 -12.54
CA VAL A 60 -1.57 -8.21 -12.63
C VAL A 60 -1.82 -7.61 -11.26
N ALA A 61 -2.65 -8.22 -10.41
CA ALA A 61 -2.92 -7.77 -9.05
C ALA A 61 -1.65 -7.60 -8.20
N PHE A 62 -0.76 -8.61 -8.22
CA PHE A 62 0.51 -8.52 -7.50
C PHE A 62 1.49 -7.54 -8.15
N LYS A 63 1.54 -7.45 -9.48
CA LYS A 63 2.38 -6.47 -10.18
C LYS A 63 2.00 -5.04 -9.82
N THR A 64 0.71 -4.70 -9.76
CA THR A 64 0.26 -3.36 -9.39
C THR A 64 0.55 -3.05 -7.91
N ALA A 65 0.36 -4.02 -7.01
CA ALA A 65 0.72 -3.86 -5.60
C ALA A 65 2.23 -3.65 -5.39
N ILE A 66 3.08 -4.43 -6.07
CA ILE A 66 4.54 -4.27 -6.01
C ILE A 66 4.95 -2.95 -6.67
N TRP A 67 4.38 -2.60 -7.82
CA TRP A 67 4.63 -1.31 -8.46
C TRP A 67 4.37 -0.15 -7.49
N PHE A 68 3.23 -0.15 -6.79
CA PHE A 68 2.91 0.87 -5.80
C PHE A 68 3.93 0.90 -4.65
N TRP A 69 4.35 -0.27 -4.16
CA TRP A 69 5.33 -0.40 -3.09
C TRP A 69 6.73 0.14 -3.47
N MET A 70 7.12 -0.05 -4.73
CA MET A 70 8.44 0.33 -5.26
C MET A 70 8.48 1.77 -5.82
N THR A 71 7.33 2.36 -6.15
CA THR A 71 7.29 3.64 -6.88
C THR A 71 7.21 4.83 -5.93
N ARG A 72 8.13 5.77 -6.08
CA ARG A 72 8.10 7.06 -5.39
C ARG A 72 6.95 7.92 -5.95
N GLN A 73 6.13 8.49 -5.08
CA GLN A 73 5.11 9.49 -5.43
C GLN A 73 5.36 10.78 -4.65
N SER A 74 6.14 11.71 -5.23
CA SER A 74 6.53 12.94 -4.54
C SER A 74 5.33 13.68 -3.94
N PRO A 75 5.39 14.15 -2.68
CA PRO A 75 6.57 14.20 -1.80
C PRO A 75 6.92 12.88 -1.08
N LYS A 76 6.11 11.82 -1.23
CA LYS A 76 6.29 10.55 -0.53
C LYS A 76 7.47 9.76 -1.13
N PRO A 77 8.35 9.16 -0.30
CA PRO A 77 9.29 8.14 -0.76
C PRO A 77 8.54 6.86 -1.18
N SER A 78 9.24 5.90 -1.81
CA SER A 78 8.69 4.55 -1.96
C SER A 78 8.62 3.85 -0.60
N CYS A 79 7.67 2.92 -0.42
CA CYS A 79 7.64 2.10 0.79
C CYS A 79 8.88 1.22 0.91
N HIS A 80 9.38 0.71 -0.22
CA HIS A 80 10.60 -0.06 -0.31
C HIS A 80 11.81 0.67 0.29
N ASP A 81 12.03 1.94 -0.08
CA ASP A 81 13.19 2.69 0.38
C ASP A 81 13.12 2.96 1.89
N VAL A 82 11.91 3.16 2.43
CA VAL A 82 11.71 3.29 3.88
C VAL A 82 12.08 1.99 4.60
N MET A 83 11.55 0.85 4.14
CA MET A 83 11.74 -0.44 4.80
C MET A 83 13.16 -1.00 4.69
N THR A 84 13.90 -0.59 3.66
CA THR A 84 15.29 -1.04 3.42
C THR A 84 16.34 -0.06 3.97
N ASN A 85 15.92 0.99 4.69
CA ASN A 85 16.77 2.09 5.17
C ASN A 85 17.49 2.86 4.04
N SER A 86 16.97 2.83 2.82
CA SER A 86 17.49 3.58 1.67
C SER A 86 16.94 5.01 1.59
N TRP A 87 15.86 5.31 2.31
CA TRP A 87 15.30 6.64 2.45
C TRP A 87 15.87 7.39 3.66
N THR A 88 16.27 8.64 3.44
CA THR A 88 16.63 9.56 4.53
C THR A 88 15.55 10.63 4.66
N PRO A 89 14.90 10.78 5.83
CA PRO A 89 13.92 11.84 6.07
C PRO A 89 14.52 13.23 5.79
N SER A 90 13.73 14.11 5.18
CA SER A 90 14.07 15.52 5.05
C SER A 90 13.94 16.25 6.40
N ALA A 91 14.38 17.52 6.47
CA ALA A 91 14.12 18.34 7.66
C ALA A 91 12.60 18.48 7.91
N ASP A 92 11.82 18.64 6.85
CA ASP A 92 10.37 18.74 6.92
C ASP A 92 9.72 17.45 7.45
N ASP A 93 10.23 16.28 7.07
CA ASP A 93 9.69 15.00 7.56
C ASP A 93 9.93 14.80 9.06
N ARG A 94 11.09 15.27 9.55
CA ARG A 94 11.45 15.19 10.98
C ARG A 94 10.69 16.21 11.83
N ASN A 95 10.47 17.42 11.31
CA ASN A 95 9.88 18.54 12.05
C ASN A 95 8.34 18.51 12.08
N LYS A 96 7.72 17.56 11.37
CA LYS A 96 6.26 17.41 11.29
C LYS A 96 5.72 16.56 12.44
N GLY A 97 5.57 17.17 13.61
CA GLY A 97 4.62 16.69 14.62
C GLY A 97 3.19 16.76 14.06
N GLY A 98 2.39 15.70 14.27
CA GLY A 98 1.00 15.61 13.82
C GLY A 98 0.08 15.00 14.86
N GLN A 99 -1.24 15.11 14.62
CA GLN A 99 -2.29 14.43 15.38
C GLN A 99 -2.87 13.28 14.52
N GLY A 100 -1.99 12.39 14.07
CA GLY A 100 -2.42 11.14 13.44
C GLY A 100 -3.28 10.31 14.39
N THR A 101 -4.12 9.45 13.84
CA THR A 101 -4.97 8.57 14.62
C THR A 101 -4.30 7.20 14.82
N ASP A 102 -4.78 6.43 15.79
CA ASP A 102 -4.42 5.02 15.96
C ASP A 102 -4.97 4.12 14.83
N GLY A 103 -5.38 4.66 13.68
CA GLY A 103 -6.04 3.94 12.57
C GLY A 103 -5.16 2.89 11.89
N ALA A 104 -3.88 2.77 12.25
CA ALA A 104 -2.96 1.76 11.74
C ALA A 104 -2.78 0.53 12.66
N LYS A 105 -3.55 0.41 13.75
CA LYS A 105 -3.42 -0.72 14.71
C LYS A 105 -3.48 -2.09 14.04
N ASP A 106 -4.44 -2.32 13.14
CA ASP A 106 -4.56 -3.60 12.44
C ASP A 106 -3.37 -3.87 11.53
N ARG A 107 -2.84 -2.84 10.86
CA ARG A 107 -1.64 -2.93 10.00
C ARG A 107 -0.42 -3.35 10.81
N VAL A 108 -0.22 -2.74 11.99
CA VAL A 108 0.85 -3.10 12.92
C VAL A 108 0.66 -4.54 13.45
N GLY A 109 -0.58 -4.95 13.70
CA GLY A 109 -0.89 -6.32 14.12
C GLY A 109 -0.45 -7.38 13.10
N TYR A 110 -0.79 -7.19 11.81
CA TYR A 110 -0.33 -8.07 10.73
C TYR A 110 1.19 -8.09 10.60
N TYR A 111 1.83 -6.91 10.64
CA TYR A 111 3.28 -6.79 10.54
C TYR A 111 3.99 -7.59 11.65
N LYS A 112 3.62 -7.38 12.92
CA LYS A 112 4.20 -8.11 14.06
C LYS A 112 4.03 -9.62 13.92
N ARG A 113 2.82 -10.09 13.58
CA ARG A 113 2.54 -11.52 13.36
C ARG A 113 3.45 -12.12 12.28
N TYR A 114 3.71 -11.39 11.20
CA TYR A 114 4.57 -11.89 10.13
C TYR A 114 6.05 -11.86 10.51
N CYS A 115 6.51 -10.82 11.21
CA CYS A 115 7.84 -10.79 11.79
C CYS A 115 8.07 -11.98 12.75
N ASP A 116 7.11 -12.30 13.61
CA ASP A 116 7.18 -13.45 14.53
C ASP A 116 7.33 -14.77 13.78
N MET A 117 6.53 -14.96 12.72
CA MET A 117 6.61 -16.16 11.87
C MET A 117 7.95 -16.28 11.13
N LEU A 118 8.61 -15.15 10.83
CA LEU A 118 9.89 -15.09 10.12
C LEU A 118 11.10 -15.07 11.06
N GLY A 119 10.91 -14.94 12.38
CA GLY A 119 12.00 -14.72 13.32
C GLY A 119 12.71 -13.37 13.14
N ALA A 120 12.03 -12.37 12.58
CA ALA A 120 12.57 -11.04 12.35
C ALA A 120 12.18 -10.07 13.48
N GLY A 121 13.05 -9.09 13.78
CA GLY A 121 12.71 -8.00 14.67
C GLY A 121 11.68 -7.05 14.05
N TYR A 122 10.88 -6.37 14.88
CA TYR A 122 9.86 -5.43 14.40
C TYR A 122 10.46 -4.09 13.95
N GLY A 123 11.59 -3.69 14.53
CA GLY A 123 12.13 -2.34 14.38
C GLY A 123 11.33 -1.28 15.14
N ASP A 124 11.64 -0.02 14.87
CA ASP A 124 11.08 1.14 15.55
C ASP A 124 10.04 1.88 14.69
N ASN A 125 9.40 2.92 15.24
CA ASN A 125 8.49 3.82 14.52
C ASN A 125 7.28 3.15 13.83
N MET A 126 6.75 2.06 14.42
CA MET A 126 5.62 1.29 13.87
C MET A 126 4.30 2.06 13.73
N PHE A 127 4.13 3.19 14.44
CA PHE A 127 2.88 3.94 14.47
C PHE A 127 3.07 5.36 13.92
N CYS A 128 2.06 5.86 13.22
CA CYS A 128 2.05 7.21 12.65
C CYS A 128 1.23 8.23 13.47
N LYS A 129 0.84 7.90 14.71
CA LYS A 129 -0.03 8.74 15.56
C LYS A 129 0.47 10.18 15.71
N ASN A 130 1.78 10.38 15.77
CA ASN A 130 2.35 11.72 15.96
C ASN A 130 2.96 12.30 14.68
N MET A 131 2.65 11.72 13.51
CA MET A 131 3.19 12.14 12.22
C MET A 131 2.15 12.95 11.44
N LYS A 132 2.56 14.04 10.79
CA LYS A 132 1.70 14.75 9.85
C LYS A 132 1.54 13.92 8.56
N PRO A 133 0.34 13.77 8.01
CA PRO A 133 0.16 13.19 6.69
C PRO A 133 0.96 13.95 5.62
N TYR A 134 1.49 13.24 4.62
CA TYR A 134 1.99 13.89 3.40
C TYR A 134 0.82 14.61 2.72
N ALA A 135 1.00 15.87 2.35
CA ALA A 135 0.02 16.60 1.55
C ALA A 135 -0.05 15.97 0.15
N GLY A 136 -1.29 15.79 -0.33
CA GLY A 136 -1.59 15.57 -1.75
C GLY A 136 -1.68 16.91 -2.46
#